data_AF-A0A536M0X4-F1
#
_entry.id   AF-A0A536M0X4-F1
#
_cell.length_a   1.000
_cell.length_b   1.000
_cell.length_c   1.000
_cell.angle_alpha   90.00
_cell.angle_beta   90.00
_cell.angle_gamma   90.00
#
_symmetry.space_group_name_H-M   'P 1'
#
loop_
_entity.id
_entity.type
_entity.pdbx_description
1 polymer ?
#
loop_
_entity_poly.entity_id
_entity_poly.type
_entity_poly.pdbx_seq_one_letter_code
_entity_poly.pdbx_strand_id
1 'polypeptide(L)' 'ADPCGERGEFHTFVWDAPNFKAPIEVRPGEIVERDGFFFADLVPA' A
#
# COMPACT_ATOMS: atom_id res chain seq x y z
N ALA A 1 -16.71 0.91 -11.90
CA ALA A 1 -15.40 0.79 -11.22
C ALA A 1 -15.43 -0.48 -10.41
N ASP A 2 -14.34 -1.24 -10.41
CA ASP A 2 -14.15 -2.38 -9.49
C ASP A 2 -13.63 -1.81 -8.16
N PRO A 3 -14.50 -1.67 -7.13
CA PRO A 3 -14.11 -0.98 -5.91
C PRO A 3 -13.11 -1.79 -5.07
N CYS A 4 -13.02 -3.10 -5.31
CA CYS A 4 -12.17 -4.01 -4.56
C CYS A 4 -10.81 -4.21 -5.22
N GLY A 5 -10.61 -3.69 -6.44
CA GLY A 5 -9.32 -3.79 -7.14
C GLY A 5 -9.01 -5.19 -7.65
N GLU A 6 -10.03 -6.02 -7.92
CA GLU A 6 -9.83 -7.43 -8.28
C GLU A 6 -9.12 -7.62 -9.64
N ARG A 7 -8.98 -6.55 -10.44
CA ARG A 7 -8.33 -6.55 -11.75
C ARG A 7 -6.97 -5.86 -11.74
N GLY A 8 -6.42 -5.58 -10.55
CA GLY A 8 -5.09 -4.99 -10.40
C GLY A 8 -5.08 -3.46 -10.53
N GLU A 9 -6.20 -2.78 -10.27
CA GLU A 9 -6.26 -1.32 -10.26
C GLU A 9 -5.34 -0.69 -9.20
N PHE A 10 -5.13 -1.39 -8.08
CA PHE A 10 -4.25 -0.97 -7.00
C PHE A 10 -3.80 -2.17 -6.15
N HIS A 11 -2.70 -1.99 -5.43
CA HIS A 11 -2.26 -2.91 -4.38
C HIS A 11 -2.32 -2.21 -3.02
N THR A 12 -2.72 -2.94 -1.99
CA THR A 12 -2.78 -2.43 -0.61
C THR A 12 -1.86 -3.23 0.30
N PHE A 13 -1.48 -2.61 1.42
CA PHE A 13 -0.74 -3.23 2.50
C PHE A 13 -1.47 -2.96 3.81
N VAL A 14 -1.79 -4.02 4.54
CA VAL A 14 -2.46 -3.93 5.85
C VAL A 14 -1.39 -3.74 6.92
N TRP A 15 -1.22 -2.50 7.37
CA TRP A 15 -0.22 -2.15 8.39
C TRP A 15 -0.76 -2.23 9.83
N ASP A 16 -2.08 -2.22 10.01
CA ASP A 16 -2.75 -2.38 11.30
C ASP A 16 -4.00 -3.26 11.17
N ALA A 17 -4.21 -4.15 12.13
CA ALA A 17 -5.35 -5.07 12.17
C ALA A 17 -5.60 -5.58 13.61
N PRO A 18 -6.84 -6.00 13.94
CA PRO A 18 -7.18 -6.46 15.30
C PRO A 18 -6.32 -7.60 15.85
N ASN A 19 -5.75 -8.42 14.98
CA ASN A 19 -4.91 -9.56 15.36
C ASN A 19 -3.42 -9.20 15.47
N PHE A 20 -3.02 -7.96 15.21
CA PHE A 20 -1.64 -7.50 15.37
C PHE A 20 -1.40 -7.09 16.83
N LYS A 21 -0.20 -7.41 17.37
CA LYS A 21 0.18 -6.98 18.72
C LYS A 21 0.36 -5.46 18.81
N ALA A 22 0.80 -4.85 17.73
CA ALA A 22 0.94 -3.42 17.49
C ALA A 22 0.99 -3.20 15.97
N PRO A 23 0.70 -1.98 15.47
CA PRO A 23 0.85 -1.64 14.06
C PRO A 23 2.28 -1.86 13.54
N ILE A 24 2.41 -2.16 12.25
CA ILE A 24 3.70 -2.18 11.55
C ILE A 24 4.05 -0.74 11.20
N GLU A 25 5.04 -0.15 11.89
CA GLU A 25 5.45 1.22 11.64
C GLU A 25 6.15 1.35 10.28
N VAL A 26 5.41 1.92 9.33
CA VAL A 26 5.88 2.19 7.96
C VAL A 26 5.47 3.58 7.53
N ARG A 27 6.21 4.14 6.58
CA ARG A 27 5.86 5.37 5.86
C ARG A 27 6.04 5.17 4.36
N PRO A 28 5.28 5.90 3.52
CA PRO A 28 5.57 5.95 2.10
C PRO A 28 6.99 6.49 1.86
N GLY A 29 7.73 5.83 0.98
CA GLY A 29 8.98 6.29 0.40
C GLY A 29 8.73 7.26 -0.74
N GLU A 30 9.59 7.21 -1.75
CA GLU A 30 9.40 7.98 -2.97
C GLU A 30 8.16 7.52 -3.74
N ILE A 31 7.38 8.46 -4.25
CA ILE A 31 6.26 8.18 -5.15
C ILE A 31 6.78 8.31 -6.59
N VAL A 32 6.66 7.23 -7.36
CA VAL A 32 7.10 7.17 -8.76
C VAL A 32 5.94 6.81 -9.68
N GLU A 33 5.88 7.45 -10.85
CA GLU A 33 4.94 7.10 -11.92
C GLU A 33 5.63 6.16 -12.91
N ARG A 34 5.03 5.01 -13.21
CA ARG A 34 5.50 4.03 -14.19
C ARG A 34 4.31 3.42 -14.91
N ASP A 35 4.33 3.39 -16.24
CA ASP A 35 3.30 2.76 -17.08
C ASP A 35 1.86 3.24 -16.78
N GLY A 36 1.69 4.49 -16.36
CA GLY A 36 0.39 5.08 -16.00
C GLY A 36 -0.11 4.73 -14.60
N PHE A 37 0.72 4.11 -13.76
CA PHE A 37 0.43 3.81 -12.36
C PHE A 37 1.38 4.57 -11.42
N PHE A 38 0.89 4.87 -10.22
CA PHE A 38 1.69 5.44 -9.14
C PHE A 38 2.08 4.35 -8.16
N PHE A 39 3.37 4.30 -7.82
CA PHE A 39 3.94 3.37 -6.86
C PHE A 39 4.59 4.14 -5.72
N ALA A 40 4.45 3.62 -4.50
CA ALA A 40 5.17 4.09 -3.33
C ALA A 40 5.67 2.88 -2.54
N ASP A 41 6.99 2.77 -2.39
CA ASP A 41 7.56 1.74 -1.54
C ASP A 41 7.25 2.06 -0.07
N LEU A 42 6.90 1.05 0.73
CA LEU A 42 6.79 1.21 2.17
C LEU A 42 8.16 1.00 2.81
N VAL A 43 8.66 2.04 3.48
CA VAL A 43 9.92 1.99 4.23
C VAL A 43 9.64 2.04 5.72
N PRO A 44 10.55 1.54 6.58
CA PRO A 44 10.43 1.72 8.03
C PRO A 44 10.22 3.19 8.40
N ALA A 45 9.28 3.45 9.31
CA ALA A 45 9.02 4.79 9.83
C ALA A 45 10.18 5.30 10.68
#